data_AF-A0A0F8XAM9-F1
#
_entry.id   AF-A0A0F8XAM9-F1
#
_cell.length_a   1.000
_cell.length_b   1.000
_cell.length_c   1.000
_cell.angle_alpha   90.00
_cell.angle_beta   90.00
_cell.angle_gamma   90.00
#
_symmetry.space_group_name_H-M   'P 1'
#
loop_
_entity.id
_entity.type
_entity.pdbx_description
1 polymer ?
#
loop_
_entity_poly.entity_id
_entity_poly.type
_entity_poly.pdbx_seq_one_letter_code
_entity_poly.pdbx_strand_id
1 'polypeptide(L)'
;MGSGKSQKNDPNDARSIAIAALRSERLGIVKPDDHVTVLRLLVKRHRDMARLRNKHCSRLHALLLELEAGGIGGKISVSNASELLDRIDVGDEATRYRILVAREVVDDIARLDQSLKASKKRIAGAVQASGTSLTNIVGVGPIGAATIIGYTKSIARFPTKGHYTTYNAMAPIEASSRGHTRHRLNRRGNRIL
;
A
#
# COMPACT_ATOMS: atom_id res chain seq x y z
N MET A 1 5.20 -29.41 -30.98
CA MET A 1 4.06 -30.09 -30.33
C MET A 1 4.57 -30.80 -29.08
N GLY A 2 4.06 -30.48 -27.88
CA GLY A 2 4.39 -31.22 -26.65
C GLY A 2 4.60 -30.35 -25.41
N SER A 3 3.49 -29.96 -24.77
CA SER A 3 3.41 -29.23 -23.50
C SER A 3 4.06 -29.99 -22.34
N GLY A 4 4.86 -29.30 -21.51
CA GLY A 4 5.37 -29.84 -20.25
C GLY A 4 5.65 -28.74 -19.24
N LYS A 5 4.62 -27.99 -18.83
CA LYS A 5 4.70 -27.14 -17.64
C LYS A 5 5.05 -28.06 -16.45
N SER A 6 6.32 -28.06 -16.04
CA SER A 6 6.74 -28.62 -14.76
C SER A 6 6.08 -27.79 -13.65
N GLN A 7 4.94 -28.25 -13.17
CA GLN A 7 4.53 -27.91 -11.81
C GLN A 7 5.58 -28.56 -10.90
N LYS A 8 6.58 -27.78 -10.47
CA LYS A 8 7.56 -28.18 -9.45
C LYS A 8 6.85 -28.42 -8.12
N ASN A 9 6.21 -29.57 -8.00
CA ASN A 9 5.78 -30.19 -6.75
C ASN A 9 6.40 -31.60 -6.76
N ASP A 10 7.71 -31.68 -6.51
CA ASP A 10 8.35 -32.98 -6.31
C ASP A 10 7.79 -33.58 -5.01
N PRO A 11 7.23 -34.81 -5.04
CA PRO A 11 6.73 -35.50 -3.85
C PRO A 11 7.76 -35.57 -2.70
N ASN A 12 9.05 -35.62 -3.02
CA ASN A 12 10.13 -35.64 -2.03
C ASN A 12 10.30 -34.28 -1.33
N ASP A 13 10.20 -33.17 -2.07
CA ASP A 13 10.20 -31.83 -1.50
C ASP A 13 8.96 -31.63 -0.63
N ALA A 14 7.79 -32.05 -1.11
CA ALA A 14 6.54 -31.95 -0.35
C ALA A 14 6.59 -32.74 0.97
N ARG A 15 7.12 -33.97 0.95
CA ARG A 15 7.30 -34.80 2.16
C ARG A 15 8.32 -34.19 3.11
N SER A 16 9.44 -33.69 2.59
CA SER A 16 10.48 -33.06 3.41
C SER A 16 9.97 -31.79 4.08
N ILE A 17 9.23 -30.95 3.35
CA ILE A 17 8.57 -29.75 3.87
C ILE A 17 7.51 -30.15 4.92
N ALA A 18 6.71 -31.18 4.68
CA ALA A 18 5.71 -31.65 5.65
C ALA A 18 6.35 -32.15 6.95
N ILE A 19 7.43 -32.93 6.88
CA ILE A 19 8.16 -33.39 8.07
C ILE A 19 8.80 -32.22 8.81
N ALA A 20 9.46 -31.31 8.10
CA ALA A 20 10.01 -30.09 8.69
C ALA A 20 8.91 -29.25 9.34
N ALA A 21 7.72 -29.21 8.73
CA ALA A 21 6.60 -28.45 9.25
C ALA A 21 6.03 -29.06 10.54
N LEU A 22 5.82 -30.38 10.56
CA LEU A 22 5.31 -31.11 11.71
C LEU A 22 6.27 -31.11 12.91
N ARG A 23 7.58 -31.03 12.65
CA ARG A 23 8.62 -31.03 13.70
C ARG A 23 9.06 -29.64 14.15
N SER A 24 8.54 -28.57 13.55
CA SER A 24 8.92 -27.21 13.91
C SER A 24 7.97 -26.61 14.93
N GLU A 25 8.49 -26.33 16.13
CA GLU A 25 7.76 -25.61 17.18
C GLU A 25 7.54 -24.11 16.86
N ARG A 26 8.19 -23.61 15.79
CA ARG A 26 8.21 -22.17 15.43
C ARG A 26 7.28 -21.82 14.29
N LEU A 27 6.64 -22.80 13.66
CA LEU A 27 5.71 -22.53 12.56
C LEU A 27 4.35 -22.12 13.10
N GLY A 28 3.77 -21.09 12.49
CA GLY A 28 2.44 -20.63 12.82
C GLY A 28 1.39 -21.64 12.35
N ILE A 29 0.47 -22.00 13.24
CA ILE A 29 -0.71 -22.79 12.90
C ILE A 29 -1.62 -21.98 11.98
N VAL A 30 -2.08 -22.58 10.88
CA VAL A 30 -3.09 -21.99 10.01
C VAL A 30 -4.40 -21.91 10.78
N LYS A 31 -4.93 -20.69 10.92
CA LYS A 31 -6.22 -20.42 11.57
C LYS A 31 -7.23 -19.94 10.54
N PRO A 32 -8.54 -20.11 10.80
CA PRO A 32 -9.58 -19.44 10.02
C PRO A 32 -9.31 -17.94 9.92
N ASP A 33 -9.74 -17.34 8.83
CA ASP A 33 -9.58 -15.90 8.62
C ASP A 33 -10.30 -15.11 9.73
N ASP A 34 -9.56 -14.20 10.34
CA ASP A 34 -10.01 -13.36 11.46
C ASP A 34 -9.96 -11.87 11.07
N HIS A 35 -10.12 -11.00 12.05
CA HIS A 35 -10.03 -9.55 11.85
C HIS A 35 -8.69 -9.11 11.23
N VAL A 36 -7.57 -9.83 11.47
CA VAL A 36 -6.28 -9.52 10.85
C VAL A 36 -6.36 -9.66 9.34
N THR A 37 -6.92 -10.76 8.84
CA THR A 37 -7.04 -10.98 7.39
C THR A 37 -7.92 -9.89 6.76
N VAL A 38 -9.06 -9.58 7.39
CA VAL A 38 -9.98 -8.52 6.92
C VAL A 38 -9.27 -7.15 6.86
N LEU A 39 -8.60 -6.74 7.95
CA LEU A 39 -7.91 -5.46 8.01
C LEU A 39 -6.78 -5.38 6.99
N ARG A 40 -6.01 -6.46 6.80
CA ARG A 40 -4.96 -6.54 5.80
C ARG A 40 -5.51 -6.37 4.39
N LEU A 41 -6.62 -7.03 4.07
CA LEU A 41 -7.28 -6.95 2.78
C LEU A 41 -7.77 -5.51 2.49
N LEU A 42 -8.46 -4.90 3.46
CA LEU A 42 -8.99 -3.55 3.31
C LEU A 42 -7.88 -2.50 3.16
N VAL A 43 -6.82 -2.57 3.97
CA VAL A 43 -5.69 -1.63 3.89
C VAL A 43 -4.93 -1.79 2.59
N LYS A 44 -4.67 -3.03 2.14
CA LYS A 44 -4.00 -3.27 0.86
C LYS A 44 -4.78 -2.60 -0.27
N ARG A 45 -6.10 -2.84 -0.34
CA ARG A 45 -6.96 -2.21 -1.34
C ARG A 45 -6.97 -0.68 -1.23
N HIS A 46 -7.05 -0.13 -0.02
CA HIS A 46 -7.01 1.32 0.20
C HIS A 46 -5.72 1.95 -0.35
N ARG A 47 -4.57 1.33 -0.05
CA ARG A 47 -3.26 1.80 -0.53
C ARG A 47 -3.14 1.69 -2.05
N ASP A 48 -3.65 0.62 -2.64
CA ASP A 48 -3.62 0.44 -4.09
C ASP A 48 -4.48 1.49 -4.81
N MET A 49 -5.66 1.81 -4.28
CA MET A 49 -6.50 2.92 -4.80
C MET A 49 -5.81 4.27 -4.63
N ALA A 50 -5.15 4.53 -3.50
CA ALA A 50 -4.42 5.77 -3.26
C ALA A 50 -3.25 5.94 -4.25
N ARG A 51 -2.52 4.85 -4.54
CA ARG A 51 -1.46 4.84 -5.57
C ARG A 51 -2.02 5.12 -6.96
N LEU A 52 -3.15 4.50 -7.31
CA LEU A 52 -3.79 4.73 -8.59
C LEU A 52 -4.23 6.18 -8.72
N ARG A 53 -4.85 6.74 -7.68
CA ARG A 53 -5.23 8.16 -7.60
C ARG A 53 -4.02 9.07 -7.82
N ASN A 54 -2.91 8.81 -7.13
CA ASN A 54 -1.68 9.59 -7.31
C ASN A 54 -1.15 9.50 -8.75
N LYS A 55 -1.20 8.31 -9.37
CA LYS A 55 -0.82 8.13 -10.77
C LYS A 55 -1.69 8.97 -11.71
N HIS A 56 -3.00 9.03 -11.49
CA HIS A 56 -3.89 9.89 -12.25
C HIS A 56 -3.59 11.38 -12.02
N CYS A 57 -3.34 11.82 -10.78
CA CYS A 57 -2.91 13.19 -10.52
C CYS A 57 -1.60 13.54 -11.24
N SER A 58 -0.59 12.67 -11.21
CA SER A 58 0.66 12.92 -11.95
C SER A 58 0.45 13.00 -13.46
N ARG A 59 -0.43 12.17 -14.02
CA ARG A 59 -0.79 12.24 -15.45
C ARG A 59 -1.54 13.51 -15.80
N LEU A 60 -2.47 13.93 -14.94
CA LEU A 60 -3.20 15.17 -15.11
C LEU A 60 -2.24 16.36 -15.05
N HIS A 61 -1.29 16.40 -14.10
CA HIS A 61 -0.25 17.42 -14.09
C HIS A 61 0.50 17.52 -15.42
N ALA A 62 0.91 16.39 -16.00
CA ALA A 62 1.61 16.38 -17.28
C ALA A 62 0.74 16.94 -18.43
N LEU A 63 -0.53 16.52 -18.51
CA LEU A 63 -1.47 17.03 -19.53
C LEU A 63 -1.72 18.53 -19.39
N LEU A 64 -1.87 19.02 -18.16
CA LEU A 64 -2.13 20.44 -17.90
C LEU A 64 -0.92 21.31 -18.24
N LEU A 65 0.31 20.79 -18.12
CA LEU A 65 1.51 21.51 -18.54
C LEU A 65 1.62 21.69 -20.06
N GLU A 66 0.99 20.81 -20.85
CA GLU A 66 0.88 20.97 -22.31
C GLU A 66 -0.20 21.99 -22.71
N LEU A 67 -1.14 22.28 -21.80
CA LEU A 67 -2.30 23.15 -22.05
C LEU A 67 -2.11 24.58 -21.53
N GLU A 68 -1.48 24.74 -20.37
CA GLU A 68 -1.22 26.04 -19.75
C GLU A 68 0.20 26.07 -19.18
N ALA A 69 0.99 27.05 -19.61
CA ALA A 69 2.35 27.23 -19.12
C ALA A 69 2.33 27.46 -17.60
N GLY A 70 2.97 26.56 -16.84
CA GLY A 70 2.96 26.57 -15.38
C GLY A 70 1.92 25.65 -14.73
N GLY A 71 0.91 25.19 -15.48
CA GLY A 71 -0.10 24.24 -15.02
C GLY A 71 -0.79 24.64 -13.71
N ILE A 72 -1.12 23.66 -12.86
CA ILE A 72 -1.73 23.91 -11.55
C ILE A 72 -0.65 24.15 -10.48
N GLY A 73 -0.71 25.32 -9.85
CA GLY A 73 0.01 25.61 -8.62
C GLY A 73 -0.50 24.78 -7.44
N GLY A 74 0.38 23.99 -6.83
CA GLY A 74 0.06 23.22 -5.63
C GLY A 74 -0.58 21.86 -5.91
N LYS A 75 -1.50 21.44 -5.03
CA LYS A 75 -2.08 20.08 -5.07
C LYS A 75 -3.27 20.03 -6.04
N ILE A 76 -3.26 19.06 -6.96
CA ILE A 76 -4.42 18.76 -7.81
C ILE A 76 -5.63 18.32 -6.97
N SER A 77 -6.74 19.01 -7.19
CA SER A 77 -8.10 18.61 -6.84
C SER A 77 -8.95 18.50 -8.10
N VAL A 78 -10.12 17.89 -7.97
CA VAL A 78 -11.11 17.86 -9.05
C VAL A 78 -11.53 19.30 -9.40
N SER A 79 -11.79 20.13 -8.38
CA SER A 79 -12.27 21.49 -8.57
C SER A 79 -11.28 22.38 -9.31
N ASN A 80 -10.03 22.48 -8.84
CA ASN A 80 -9.06 23.38 -9.46
C ASN A 80 -8.64 22.93 -10.87
N ALA A 81 -8.68 21.63 -11.14
CA ALA A 81 -8.45 21.09 -12.47
C ALA A 81 -9.60 21.41 -13.42
N SER A 82 -10.84 21.23 -12.99
CA SER A 82 -12.00 21.64 -13.79
C SER A 82 -12.00 23.15 -14.07
N GLU A 83 -11.79 23.98 -13.04
CA GLU A 83 -11.71 25.43 -13.18
C GLU A 83 -10.59 25.90 -14.11
N LEU A 84 -9.46 25.19 -14.14
CA LEU A 84 -8.40 25.48 -15.09
C LEU A 84 -8.82 25.11 -16.51
N LEU A 85 -9.31 23.88 -16.72
CA LEU A 85 -9.74 23.40 -18.03
C LEU A 85 -10.86 24.24 -18.66
N ASP A 86 -11.76 24.80 -17.83
CA ASP A 86 -12.88 25.63 -18.30
C ASP A 86 -12.43 27.03 -18.78
N ARG A 87 -11.21 27.48 -18.41
CA ARG A 87 -10.66 28.78 -18.81
C ARG A 87 -9.83 28.72 -20.10
N ILE A 88 -9.52 27.53 -20.60
CA ILE A 88 -8.66 27.36 -21.77
C ILE A 88 -9.46 27.58 -23.04
N ASP A 89 -8.99 28.49 -23.89
CA ASP A 89 -9.57 28.71 -25.21
C ASP A 89 -9.08 27.65 -26.20
N VAL A 90 -10.00 27.14 -27.03
CA VAL A 90 -9.73 26.03 -27.95
C VAL A 90 -9.35 26.57 -29.31
N GLY A 91 -8.04 26.79 -29.51
CA GLY A 91 -7.49 27.29 -30.77
C GLY A 91 -7.25 26.22 -31.85
N ASP A 92 -7.12 24.94 -31.47
CA ASP A 92 -6.82 23.83 -32.37
C ASP A 92 -7.38 22.48 -31.88
N GLU A 93 -7.41 21.49 -32.78
CA GLU A 93 -7.99 20.18 -32.51
C GLU A 93 -7.16 19.36 -31.49
N ALA A 94 -5.85 19.54 -31.44
CA ALA A 94 -5.02 18.86 -30.45
C ALA A 94 -5.29 19.40 -29.04
N THR A 95 -5.49 20.72 -28.89
CA THR A 95 -5.93 21.36 -27.64
C THR A 95 -7.32 20.85 -27.23
N ARG A 96 -8.26 20.74 -28.16
CA ARG A 96 -9.59 20.16 -27.92
C ARG A 96 -9.50 18.76 -27.32
N TYR A 97 -8.74 17.85 -27.95
CA TYR A 97 -8.61 16.47 -27.46
C TYR A 97 -7.80 16.37 -26.16
N ARG A 98 -6.80 17.22 -25.94
CA ARG A 98 -6.09 17.28 -24.64
C ARG A 98 -7.04 17.63 -23.50
N ILE A 99 -7.94 18.60 -23.70
CA ILE A 99 -8.97 18.95 -22.71
C ILE A 99 -9.92 17.78 -22.45
N LEU A 100 -10.38 17.09 -23.50
CA LEU A 100 -11.25 15.91 -23.36
C LEU A 100 -10.58 14.81 -22.52
N VAL A 101 -9.35 14.44 -22.86
CA VAL A 101 -8.58 13.44 -22.10
C VAL A 101 -8.31 13.91 -20.67
N ALA A 102 -7.99 15.18 -20.46
CA ALA A 102 -7.80 15.74 -19.12
C ALA A 102 -9.09 15.62 -18.27
N ARG A 103 -10.26 15.88 -18.86
CA ARG A 103 -11.57 15.71 -18.19
C ARG A 103 -11.84 14.25 -17.82
N GLU A 104 -11.53 13.29 -18.68
CA GLU A 104 -11.63 11.86 -18.34
C GLU A 104 -10.76 11.50 -17.13
N VAL A 105 -9.53 12.03 -17.07
CA VAL A 105 -8.63 11.81 -15.93
C VAL A 105 -9.14 12.49 -14.66
N VAL A 106 -9.78 13.66 -14.77
CA VAL A 106 -10.44 14.33 -13.64
C VAL A 106 -11.58 13.45 -13.09
N ASP A 107 -12.40 12.86 -13.96
CA ASP A 107 -13.48 11.95 -13.55
C ASP A 107 -12.95 10.67 -12.87
N ASP A 108 -11.84 10.11 -13.36
CA ASP A 108 -11.13 9.01 -12.70
C ASP A 108 -10.72 9.37 -11.27
N ILE A 109 -10.14 10.56 -11.09
CA ILE A 109 -9.73 11.06 -9.76
C ILE A 109 -10.96 11.22 -8.86
N ALA A 110 -12.06 11.80 -9.37
CA ALA A 110 -13.29 11.98 -8.61
C ALA A 110 -13.87 10.64 -8.13
N ARG A 111 -13.91 9.62 -9.01
CA ARG A 111 -14.35 8.26 -8.66
C ARG A 111 -13.46 7.62 -7.59
N LEU A 112 -12.15 7.79 -7.71
CA LEU A 112 -11.18 7.27 -6.73
C LEU A 112 -11.29 7.97 -5.38
N ASP A 113 -11.53 9.29 -5.36
CA ASP A 113 -11.73 10.05 -4.12
C ASP A 113 -12.97 9.58 -3.36
N GLN A 114 -14.09 9.34 -4.06
CA GLN A 114 -15.28 8.75 -3.45
C GLN A 114 -15.00 7.33 -2.92
N SER A 115 -14.31 6.50 -3.71
CA SER A 115 -13.93 5.13 -3.34
C SER A 115 -13.00 5.09 -2.12
N LEU A 116 -12.06 6.03 -2.02
CA LEU A 116 -11.15 6.18 -0.87
C LEU A 116 -11.90 6.60 0.38
N LYS A 117 -12.85 7.55 0.28
CA LYS A 117 -13.72 7.94 1.41
C LYS A 117 -14.54 6.75 1.91
N ALA A 118 -15.18 6.01 1.01
CA ALA A 118 -15.95 4.81 1.37
C ALA A 118 -15.04 3.73 1.99
N SER A 119 -13.86 3.51 1.44
CA SER A 119 -12.88 2.56 1.97
C SER A 119 -12.39 2.95 3.36
N LYS A 120 -12.16 4.24 3.64
CA LYS A 120 -11.80 4.72 4.98
C LYS A 120 -12.90 4.41 6.00
N LYS A 121 -14.18 4.57 5.63
CA LYS A 121 -15.32 4.20 6.49
C LYS A 121 -15.35 2.69 6.78
N ARG A 122 -15.16 1.84 5.77
CA ARG A 122 -15.09 0.37 5.94
C ARG A 122 -13.95 -0.04 6.87
N ILE A 123 -12.77 0.58 6.70
CA ILE A 123 -11.62 0.33 7.58
C ILE A 123 -11.93 0.75 9.02
N ALA A 124 -12.52 1.92 9.22
CA ALA A 124 -12.88 2.38 10.56
C ALA A 124 -13.85 1.41 11.27
N GLY A 125 -14.88 0.94 10.57
CA GLY A 125 -15.79 -0.07 11.12
C GLY A 125 -15.10 -1.39 11.45
N ALA A 126 -14.21 -1.88 10.58
CA ALA A 126 -13.46 -3.10 10.83
C ALA A 126 -12.48 -2.98 12.02
N VAL A 127 -11.86 -1.82 12.19
CA VAL A 127 -10.96 -1.53 13.34
C VAL A 127 -11.75 -1.47 14.64
N GLN A 128 -12.94 -0.85 14.63
CA GLN A 128 -13.81 -0.83 15.79
C GLN A 128 -14.26 -2.25 16.16
N ALA A 129 -14.68 -3.05 15.17
CA ALA A 129 -15.10 -4.43 15.37
C ALA A 129 -13.97 -5.32 15.91
N SER A 130 -12.70 -5.01 15.61
CA SER A 130 -11.57 -5.78 16.14
C SER A 130 -11.28 -5.50 17.61
N GLY A 131 -11.92 -4.52 18.24
CA GLY A 131 -11.73 -4.17 19.67
C GLY A 131 -10.30 -3.71 20.01
N THR A 132 -9.54 -3.21 19.03
CA THR A 132 -8.14 -2.82 19.26
C THR A 132 -8.03 -1.54 20.08
N SER A 133 -7.01 -1.46 20.94
CA SER A 133 -6.65 -0.24 21.66
C SER A 133 -5.65 0.64 20.89
N LEU A 134 -5.18 0.22 19.71
CA LEU A 134 -4.17 0.97 18.95
C LEU A 134 -4.62 2.38 18.59
N THR A 135 -5.91 2.60 18.36
CA THR A 135 -6.46 3.93 18.05
C THR A 135 -6.46 4.89 19.24
N ASN A 136 -6.18 4.40 20.46
CA ASN A 136 -6.03 5.25 21.64
C ASN A 136 -4.65 5.92 21.68
N ILE A 137 -3.70 5.45 20.87
CA ILE A 137 -2.38 6.05 20.74
C ILE A 137 -2.50 7.31 19.87
N VAL A 138 -2.05 8.45 20.41
CA VAL A 138 -2.04 9.72 19.68
C VAL A 138 -1.29 9.57 18.35
N GLY A 139 -1.92 10.01 17.26
CA GLY A 139 -1.38 9.90 15.90
C GLY A 139 -1.71 8.58 15.19
N VAL A 140 -2.28 7.58 15.87
CA VAL A 140 -2.67 6.31 15.25
C VAL A 140 -4.16 6.33 14.88
N GLY A 141 -4.45 6.74 13.65
CA GLY A 141 -5.81 6.65 13.10
C GLY A 141 -6.20 5.25 12.63
N PRO A 142 -7.46 5.03 12.20
CA PRO A 142 -7.94 3.70 11.79
C PRO A 142 -7.14 3.04 10.66
N ILE A 143 -6.68 3.83 9.68
CA ILE A 143 -5.84 3.30 8.59
C ILE A 143 -4.50 2.81 9.15
N GLY A 144 -3.90 3.56 10.07
CA GLY A 144 -2.64 3.19 10.73
C GLY A 144 -2.81 1.93 11.59
N ALA A 145 -3.83 1.89 12.44
CA ALA A 145 -4.16 0.73 13.27
C ALA A 145 -4.39 -0.53 12.42
N ALA A 146 -5.21 -0.43 11.37
CA ALA A 146 -5.45 -1.53 10.44
C ALA A 146 -4.19 -1.98 9.71
N THR A 147 -3.30 -1.04 9.35
CA THR A 147 -2.01 -1.35 8.69
C THR A 147 -1.11 -2.13 9.63
N ILE A 148 -0.97 -1.66 10.88
CA ILE A 148 -0.19 -2.32 11.91
C ILE A 148 -0.75 -3.72 12.14
N ILE A 149 -2.04 -3.87 12.44
CA ILE A 149 -2.64 -5.18 12.72
C ILE A 149 -2.51 -6.12 11.51
N GLY A 150 -2.85 -5.65 10.30
CA GLY A 150 -2.87 -6.49 9.11
C GLY A 150 -1.49 -6.96 8.64
N TYR A 151 -0.45 -6.11 8.75
CA TYR A 151 0.92 -6.45 8.34
C TYR A 151 1.77 -7.02 9.47
N THR A 152 1.42 -6.70 10.71
CA THR A 152 1.93 -7.43 11.86
C THR A 152 1.34 -8.81 11.86
N LYS A 153 0.03 -9.07 11.75
CA LYS A 153 -0.56 -10.39 12.09
C LYS A 153 -0.44 -10.70 13.59
N SER A 154 -0.37 -11.98 13.97
CA SER A 154 -0.18 -12.37 15.37
C SER A 154 1.14 -11.82 15.93
N ILE A 155 1.05 -10.95 16.94
CA ILE A 155 2.21 -10.39 17.64
C ILE A 155 2.98 -11.48 18.40
N ALA A 156 2.28 -12.52 18.88
CA ALA A 156 2.86 -13.62 19.64
C ALA A 156 3.89 -14.45 18.84
N ARG A 157 3.95 -14.30 17.51
CA ARG A 157 5.01 -14.93 16.71
C ARG A 157 6.40 -14.32 16.95
N PHE A 158 6.46 -13.14 17.56
CA PHE A 158 7.72 -12.48 17.88
C PHE A 158 8.07 -12.78 19.33
N PRO A 159 9.14 -13.55 19.60
CA PRO A 159 9.51 -13.91 20.96
C PRO A 159 9.87 -12.70 21.83
N THR A 160 10.43 -11.66 21.22
CA THR A 160 10.82 -10.44 21.92
C THR A 160 10.54 -9.20 21.07
N LYS A 161 10.49 -8.04 21.73
CA LYS A 161 10.43 -6.73 21.06
C LYS A 161 11.52 -6.55 20.00
N GLY A 162 12.73 -7.09 20.23
CA GLY A 162 13.86 -7.03 19.29
C GLY A 162 13.62 -7.78 17.97
N HIS A 163 12.85 -8.87 18.02
CA HIS A 163 12.45 -9.59 16.80
C HIS A 163 11.45 -8.77 15.99
N TYR A 164 10.51 -8.11 16.67
CA TYR A 164 9.55 -7.24 16.00
C TYR A 164 10.23 -6.00 15.40
N THR A 165 11.16 -5.36 16.12
CA THR A 165 11.92 -4.21 15.61
C THR A 165 12.81 -4.57 14.43
N THR A 166 13.35 -5.78 14.40
CA THR A 166 14.08 -6.29 13.22
C THR A 166 13.13 -6.51 12.04
N TYR A 167 11.95 -7.07 12.29
CA TYR A 167 10.95 -7.34 11.26
C TYR A 167 10.39 -6.07 10.60
N ASN A 168 10.09 -5.03 11.38
CA ASN A 168 9.61 -3.75 10.84
C ASN A 168 10.76 -2.78 10.48
N ALA A 169 12.01 -3.27 10.42
CA ALA A 169 13.20 -2.48 10.08
C ALA A 169 13.54 -1.30 11.02
N MET A 170 12.92 -1.22 12.20
CA MET A 170 13.27 -0.21 13.22
C MET A 170 14.62 -0.51 13.90
N ALA A 171 15.04 -1.77 13.95
CA ALA A 171 16.37 -2.13 14.44
C ALA A 171 17.43 -1.81 13.37
N PRO A 172 18.43 -0.96 13.66
CA PRO A 172 19.52 -0.70 12.72
C PRO A 172 20.38 -1.95 12.53
N ILE A 173 21.04 -2.06 11.39
CA ILE A 173 21.96 -3.17 11.09
C ILE A 173 23.40 -2.71 11.23
N GLU A 174 24.24 -3.61 11.75
CA GLU A 174 25.67 -3.38 11.82
C GLU A 174 26.28 -3.30 10.41
N ALA A 175 27.24 -2.40 10.25
CA ALA A 175 28.08 -2.25 9.07
C ALA A 175 29.50 -1.94 9.56
N SER A 176 30.45 -2.83 9.30
CA SER A 176 31.84 -2.63 9.67
C SER A 176 32.71 -2.30 8.44
N SER A 177 33.68 -1.41 8.63
CA SER A 177 34.74 -1.13 7.65
C SER A 177 36.02 -0.76 8.42
N ARG A 178 37.16 -1.35 8.04
CA ARG A 178 38.49 -1.11 8.65
C ARG A 178 38.47 -1.09 10.19
N GLY A 179 37.87 -2.09 10.83
CA GLY A 179 37.88 -2.22 12.29
C GLY A 179 36.94 -1.28 13.05
N HIS A 180 36.16 -0.43 12.37
CA HIS A 180 35.12 0.39 13.01
C HIS A 180 33.73 -0.19 12.74
N THR A 181 33.01 -0.50 13.83
CA THR A 181 31.58 -0.84 13.79
C THR A 181 30.74 0.43 13.67
N ARG A 182 29.91 0.51 12.62
CA ARG A 182 28.87 1.53 12.44
C ARG A 182 27.50 0.86 12.32
N HIS A 183 26.45 1.65 12.45
CA HIS A 183 25.07 1.20 12.29
C HIS A 183 24.40 1.93 11.13
N ARG A 184 23.62 1.22 10.30
CA ARG A 184 22.90 1.80 9.15
C ARG A 184 21.43 1.37 9.13
N LEU A 185 20.63 2.06 8.33
CA LEU A 185 19.22 1.76 8.12
C LEU A 185 19.01 0.32 7.62
N ASN A 186 18.08 -0.40 8.26
CA ASN A 186 17.69 -1.72 7.83
C ASN A 186 16.72 -1.64 6.64
N ARG A 187 17.17 -2.05 5.45
CA ARG A 187 16.33 -2.07 4.22
C ARG A 187 15.61 -3.40 3.99
N ARG A 188 15.77 -4.38 4.91
CA ARG A 188 15.28 -5.76 4.77
C ARG A 188 13.96 -6.03 5.50
N GLY A 189 13.49 -5.11 6.34
CA GLY A 189 12.22 -5.26 7.05
C GLY A 189 10.99 -5.13 6.14
N ASN A 190 9.82 -5.30 6.74
CA ASN A 190 8.54 -5.13 6.07
C ASN A 190 8.40 -3.71 5.54
N ARG A 191 8.32 -3.56 4.22
CA ARG A 191 8.31 -2.27 3.51
C ARG A 191 7.01 -1.47 3.63
N ILE A 192 6.06 -1.95 4.43
CA ILE A 192 4.77 -1.30 4.66
C ILE A 192 4.67 -0.72 6.07
N LEU A 193 5.32 -1.38 7.04
CA LEU A 193 5.35 -0.96 8.44
C LEU A 193 6.45 0.08 8.69
#